data_AF-A0A7S0E2Z2-F1
#
_entry.id   AF-A0A7S0E2Z2-F1
#
_cell.length_a   1.000
_cell.length_b   1.000
_cell.length_c   1.000
_cell.angle_alpha   90.00
_cell.angle_beta   90.00
_cell.angle_gamma   90.00
#
_symmetry.space_group_name_H-M   'P 1'
#
loop_
_entity.id
_entity.type
_entity.pdbx_description
1 polymer ?
#
loop_
_entity_poly.entity_id
_entity_poly.type
_entity_poly.pdbx_seq_one_letter_code
_entity_poly.pdbx_strand_id
1 'polypeptide(L)'
;NDCRFCLAAYAASLKSHTSTVFRGQLKTQVHEYLDSKELHEQLLTFLNKEELGFAQELGIYGWVPTQFLDPESAYREHWTIPIFLFDLQDPALILLDRFHQAVSFPEMVITLQTRSSPATVDFSCADEMITVDPGDATRPMLGALLQTGWGVAPTHEHFSGKKQQSEVNYLWSAAATPFGPFSTSEKLTFSLVDAARRNLVFSALNFSIAQVSL
;
A
#
# COMPACT_ATOMS: atom_id res chain seq x y z
N ASN A 1 -5.28 9.73 19.38
CA ASN A 1 -4.77 8.48 20.01
C ASN A 1 -5.86 7.50 20.44
N ASP A 2 -7.14 7.65 20.08
CA ASP A 2 -8.22 6.80 20.63
C ASP A 2 -9.04 6.03 19.58
N CYS A 3 -8.47 5.64 18.43
CA CYS A 3 -9.18 4.75 17.50
C CYS A 3 -9.14 3.30 18.03
N ARG A 4 -10.18 2.90 18.78
CA ARG A 4 -10.27 1.55 19.37
C ARG A 4 -10.26 0.44 18.32
N PHE A 5 -10.94 0.66 17.19
CA PHE A 5 -10.96 -0.28 16.07
C PHE A 5 -9.61 -0.40 15.39
N CYS A 6 -8.88 0.71 15.23
CA CYS A 6 -7.51 0.71 14.69
C CYS A 6 -6.56 -0.05 15.62
N LEU A 7 -6.66 0.15 16.93
CA LEU A 7 -5.85 -0.57 17.92
C LEU A 7 -6.18 -2.07 17.94
N ALA A 8 -7.46 -2.44 17.83
CA ALA A 8 -7.89 -3.83 17.73
C ALA A 8 -7.36 -4.49 16.45
N ALA A 9 -7.47 -3.80 15.31
CA ALA A 9 -6.96 -4.27 14.03
C ALA A 9 -5.43 -4.44 14.07
N TYR A 10 -4.71 -3.44 14.62
CA TYR A 10 -3.26 -3.50 14.84
C TYR A 10 -2.87 -4.72 15.67
N ALA A 11 -3.50 -4.90 16.84
CA ALA A 11 -3.16 -5.99 17.75
C ALA A 11 -3.44 -7.39 17.16
N ALA A 12 -4.50 -7.54 16.38
CA ALA A 12 -4.81 -8.79 15.68
C ALA A 12 -3.77 -9.13 14.59
N SER A 13 -3.19 -8.08 13.98
CA SER A 13 -2.33 -8.18 12.80
C SER A 13 -0.84 -8.18 13.12
N LEU A 14 -0.46 -7.89 14.36
CA LEU A 14 0.93 -7.96 14.80
C LEU A 14 1.39 -9.41 14.87
N LYS A 15 2.40 -9.75 14.07
CA LYS A 15 3.02 -11.07 13.99
C LYS A 15 4.51 -10.97 14.29
N SER A 16 5.11 -12.11 14.60
CA SER A 16 6.56 -12.22 14.80
C SER A 16 7.17 -13.20 13.79
N HIS A 17 8.39 -12.90 13.36
CA HIS A 17 9.18 -13.74 12.47
C HIS A 17 10.60 -13.90 13.03
N THR A 18 11.18 -15.08 12.89
CA THR A 18 12.56 -15.35 13.34
C THR A 18 13.53 -15.30 12.17
N SER A 19 14.59 -14.52 12.31
CA SER A 19 15.71 -14.47 11.37
C SER A 19 16.96 -15.03 12.05
N THR A 20 17.87 -15.64 11.28
CA THR A 20 19.17 -16.06 11.80
C THR A 20 20.23 -15.17 11.18
N VAL A 21 20.89 -14.37 12.01
CA VAL A 21 21.93 -13.43 11.57
C VAL A 21 23.29 -13.96 11.98
N PHE A 22 24.24 -13.95 11.05
CA PHE A 22 25.63 -14.29 11.33
C PHE A 22 26.40 -13.01 11.72
N ARG A 23 26.77 -12.89 13.00
CA ARG A 23 27.69 -11.87 13.50
C ARG A 23 28.78 -12.54 14.33
N GLY A 24 29.73 -13.20 13.65
CA GLY A 24 30.76 -14.05 14.26
C GLY A 24 30.24 -15.38 14.81
N GLN A 25 28.98 -15.43 15.25
CA GLN A 25 28.21 -16.63 15.57
C GLN A 25 26.78 -16.49 15.01
N LEU A 26 26.12 -17.62 14.73
CA LEU A 26 24.71 -17.64 14.35
C LEU A 26 23.86 -17.25 15.57
N LYS A 27 23.12 -16.15 15.47
CA LYS A 27 22.14 -15.73 16.48
C LYS A 27 20.76 -15.63 15.85
N THR A 28 19.78 -16.27 16.47
CA THR A 28 18.37 -16.09 16.11
C THR A 28 17.87 -14.77 16.70
N GLN A 29 17.27 -13.94 15.87
CA GLN A 29 16.60 -12.70 16.25
C GLN A 29 15.11 -12.81 15.93
N VAL A 30 14.28 -12.28 16.82
CA VAL A 30 12.82 -12.18 16.61
C VAL A 30 12.53 -10.77 16.16
N HIS A 31 11.80 -10.62 15.06
CA HIS A 31 11.35 -9.34 14.53
C HIS A 31 9.82 -9.34 14.46
N GLU A 32 9.21 -8.21 14.79
CA GLU A 32 7.77 -8.02 14.64
C GLU A 32 7.45 -7.36 13.30
N TYR A 33 6.29 -7.68 12.76
CA TYR A 33 5.77 -7.08 11.53
C TYR A 33 4.25 -7.04 11.60
N LEU A 34 3.64 -6.14 10.84
CA LEU A 34 2.20 -6.14 10.65
C LEU A 34 1.85 -6.95 9.41
N ASP A 35 1.04 -7.98 9.57
CA ASP A 35 0.44 -8.69 8.44
C ASP A 35 -0.61 -7.79 7.79
N SER A 36 -0.32 -7.33 6.57
CA SER A 36 -1.14 -6.29 5.94
C SER A 36 -2.50 -6.82 5.51
N LYS A 37 -2.58 -8.11 5.18
CA LYS A 37 -3.82 -8.77 4.78
C LYS A 37 -4.77 -8.92 5.96
N GLU A 38 -4.28 -9.41 7.10
CA GLU A 38 -5.07 -9.47 8.34
C GLU A 38 -5.53 -8.07 8.75
N LEU A 39 -4.63 -7.08 8.68
CA LEU A 39 -4.95 -5.70 9.04
C LEU A 39 -6.07 -5.13 8.15
N HIS A 40 -5.99 -5.37 6.85
CA HIS A 40 -7.02 -5.03 5.90
C HIS A 40 -8.36 -5.71 6.20
N GLU A 41 -8.37 -7.03 6.43
CA GLU A 41 -9.59 -7.79 6.73
C GLU A 41 -10.27 -7.31 8.01
N GLN A 42 -9.50 -7.01 9.07
CA GLN A 42 -10.03 -6.45 10.32
C GLN A 42 -10.62 -5.06 10.11
N LEU A 43 -9.88 -4.15 9.47
CA LEU A 43 -10.37 -2.80 9.18
C LEU A 43 -11.64 -2.86 8.34
N LEU A 44 -11.65 -3.62 7.25
CA LEU A 44 -12.81 -3.79 6.38
C LEU A 44 -14.02 -4.35 7.13
N THR A 45 -13.79 -5.30 8.04
CA THR A 45 -14.85 -5.86 8.90
C THR A 45 -15.46 -4.78 9.81
N PHE A 46 -14.64 -3.91 10.41
CA PHE A 46 -15.16 -2.84 11.27
C PHE A 46 -15.88 -1.77 10.47
N LEU A 47 -15.39 -1.45 9.29
CA LEU A 47 -15.95 -0.43 8.40
C LEU A 47 -17.31 -0.84 7.81
N ASN A 48 -17.50 -2.12 7.51
CA ASN A 48 -18.74 -2.64 6.93
C ASN A 48 -19.85 -2.87 7.96
N LYS A 49 -19.54 -2.87 9.26
CA LYS A 49 -20.55 -3.05 10.32
C LYS A 49 -21.11 -1.70 10.73
N GLU A 50 -22.25 -1.33 10.14
CA GLU A 50 -22.95 -0.07 10.43
C GLU A 50 -23.22 0.13 11.94
N GLU A 51 -23.53 -0.95 12.66
CA GLU A 51 -23.76 -0.93 14.12
C GLU A 51 -22.56 -0.42 14.93
N LEU A 52 -21.34 -0.54 14.39
CA LEU A 52 -20.12 -0.05 15.02
C LEU A 52 -19.91 1.45 14.81
N GLY A 53 -20.59 2.06 13.84
CA GLY A 53 -20.45 3.48 13.51
C GLY A 53 -19.05 3.90 13.03
N PHE A 54 -18.12 2.96 12.80
CA PHE A 54 -16.71 3.27 12.57
C PHE A 54 -16.47 4.05 11.28
N ALA A 55 -17.14 3.67 10.19
CA ALA A 55 -17.08 4.43 8.94
C ALA A 55 -17.58 5.88 9.11
N GLN A 56 -18.65 6.08 9.89
CA GLN A 56 -19.19 7.41 10.16
C GLN A 56 -18.27 8.26 11.05
N GLU A 57 -17.64 7.64 12.06
CA GLU A 57 -16.64 8.29 12.91
C GLU A 57 -15.46 8.83 12.08
N LEU A 58 -15.06 8.08 11.04
CA LEU A 58 -14.00 8.46 10.12
C LEU A 58 -14.47 9.38 8.97
N GLY A 59 -15.76 9.73 8.90
CA GLY A 59 -16.32 10.55 7.82
C GLY A 59 -16.34 9.85 6.45
N ILE A 60 -16.44 8.52 6.44
CA ILE A 60 -16.45 7.71 5.23
C ILE A 60 -17.91 7.39 4.86
N TYR A 61 -18.41 8.09 3.85
CA TYR A 61 -19.81 7.98 3.39
C TYR A 61 -19.97 7.09 2.14
N GLY A 62 -18.89 6.44 1.73
CA GLY A 62 -18.84 5.58 0.57
C GLY A 62 -17.39 5.23 0.21
N TRP A 63 -17.19 3.98 -0.19
CA TRP A 63 -15.90 3.44 -0.61
C TRP A 63 -15.84 3.40 -2.12
N VAL A 64 -14.65 3.51 -2.70
CA VAL A 64 -14.42 3.05 -4.07
C VAL A 64 -14.75 1.56 -4.09
N PRO A 65 -15.78 1.10 -4.81
CA PRO A 65 -16.05 -0.32 -4.90
C PRO A 65 -14.83 -1.00 -5.54
N THR A 66 -14.44 -2.15 -5.00
CA THR A 66 -13.33 -2.99 -5.50
C THR A 66 -13.37 -3.23 -7.01
N GLN A 67 -14.53 -3.02 -7.63
CA GLN A 67 -14.75 -3.13 -9.06
C GLN A 67 -15.82 -2.09 -9.39
N PHE A 68 -15.54 -1.19 -10.33
CA PHE A 68 -16.45 -0.18 -10.90
C PHE A 68 -17.68 -0.82 -11.62
N LEU A 69 -18.22 -1.92 -11.11
CA LEU A 69 -19.25 -2.76 -11.70
C LEU A 69 -20.58 -2.73 -10.92
N ASP A 70 -20.67 -1.98 -9.82
CA ASP A 70 -21.97 -1.67 -9.22
C ASP A 70 -22.52 -0.38 -9.86
N PRO A 71 -23.54 -0.48 -10.75
CA PRO A 71 -24.09 0.68 -11.45
C PRO A 71 -24.74 1.69 -10.49
N GLU A 72 -25.22 1.24 -9.32
CA GLU A 72 -25.85 2.10 -8.33
C GLU A 72 -24.82 3.04 -7.67
N SER A 73 -23.59 2.56 -7.42
CA SER A 73 -22.52 3.36 -6.82
C SER A 73 -21.73 4.21 -7.82
N ALA A 74 -21.90 3.97 -9.13
CA ALA A 74 -21.33 4.80 -10.20
C ALA A 74 -21.89 6.25 -10.23
N TYR A 75 -23.06 6.49 -9.63
CA TYR A 75 -23.70 7.82 -9.57
C TYR A 75 -23.36 8.63 -8.31
N ARG A 76 -22.49 8.13 -7.43
CA ARG A 76 -22.06 8.92 -6.27
C ARG A 76 -21.30 10.17 -6.74
N GLU A 77 -21.69 11.34 -6.22
CA GLU A 77 -21.02 12.61 -6.52
C GLU A 77 -19.56 12.62 -6.04
N HIS A 78 -19.25 11.85 -5.00
CA HIS A 78 -17.93 11.78 -4.38
C HIS A 78 -17.60 10.34 -3.94
N TRP A 79 -16.34 9.94 -4.12
CA TRP A 79 -15.78 8.70 -3.58
C TRP A 79 -14.64 9.04 -2.64
N THR A 80 -14.48 8.24 -1.58
CA THR A 80 -13.39 8.38 -0.62
C THR A 80 -12.48 7.17 -0.71
N ILE A 81 -11.17 7.41 -0.77
CA ILE A 81 -10.14 6.39 -0.57
C ILE A 81 -9.52 6.68 0.80
N PRO A 82 -9.86 5.91 1.82
CA PRO A 82 -9.25 6.06 3.14
C PRO A 82 -7.79 5.63 3.11
N ILE A 83 -6.98 6.40 3.83
CA ILE A 83 -5.57 6.13 4.07
C ILE A 83 -5.41 5.94 5.58
N PHE A 84 -5.15 4.72 6.00
CA PHE A 84 -4.90 4.38 7.40
C PHE A 84 -3.40 4.49 7.68
N LEU A 85 -2.99 5.58 8.35
CA LEU A 85 -1.62 5.78 8.82
C LEU A 85 -1.47 5.34 10.28
N PHE A 86 -0.69 4.28 10.48
CA PHE A 86 -0.24 3.84 11.80
C PHE A 86 1.11 4.51 12.11
N ASP A 87 1.12 5.54 12.96
CA ASP A 87 2.34 6.19 13.45
C ASP A 87 2.75 5.54 14.78
N LEU A 88 3.68 4.58 14.72
CA LEU A 88 4.14 3.84 15.88
C LEU A 88 5.31 4.54 16.57
N GLN A 89 5.18 4.69 17.88
CA GLN A 89 6.24 5.19 18.76
C GLN A 89 7.26 4.09 19.14
N ASP A 90 7.23 2.96 18.43
CA ASP A 90 8.10 1.82 18.72
C ASP A 90 9.54 2.11 18.28
N PRO A 91 10.55 1.85 19.13
CA PRO A 91 11.95 1.98 18.73
C PRO A 91 12.43 0.84 17.82
N ALA A 92 11.75 -0.31 17.82
CA ALA A 92 12.05 -1.41 16.91
C ALA A 92 11.44 -1.16 15.53
N LEU A 93 12.13 -1.60 14.48
CA LEU A 93 11.60 -1.51 13.12
C LEU A 93 10.40 -2.45 12.96
N ILE A 94 9.24 -1.89 12.65
CA ILE A 94 8.05 -2.63 12.24
C ILE A 94 7.72 -2.21 10.81
N LEU A 95 7.48 -3.20 9.95
CA LEU A 95 7.08 -3.02 8.55
C LEU A 95 5.83 -3.84 8.25
N LEU A 96 5.09 -3.46 7.22
CA LEU A 96 4.01 -4.27 6.64
C LEU A 96 4.64 -5.43 5.86
N ASP A 97 4.20 -6.64 6.16
CA ASP A 97 4.67 -7.89 5.55
C ASP A 97 6.20 -8.08 5.58
N ARG A 98 6.86 -7.41 6.54
CA ARG A 98 8.31 -7.33 6.74
C ARG A 98 9.08 -6.41 5.79
N PHE A 99 8.45 -5.88 4.73
CA PHE A 99 9.17 -5.19 3.65
C PHE A 99 8.63 -3.80 3.29
N HIS A 100 7.37 -3.51 3.62
CA HIS A 100 6.68 -2.34 3.08
C HIS A 100 6.34 -1.33 4.19
N GLN A 101 6.42 -0.04 3.87
CA GLN A 101 5.83 1.02 4.71
C GLN A 101 4.41 1.35 4.28
N ALA A 102 4.00 1.02 3.06
CA ALA A 102 2.62 1.18 2.62
C ALA A 102 2.24 0.06 1.65
N VAL A 103 0.98 -0.35 1.71
CA VAL A 103 0.39 -1.30 0.77
C VAL A 103 -0.93 -0.75 0.25
N SER A 104 -1.24 -1.08 -1.00
CA SER A 104 -2.48 -0.72 -1.66
C SER A 104 -3.45 -1.89 -1.63
N PHE A 105 -4.66 -1.65 -1.13
CA PHE A 105 -5.83 -2.49 -1.37
C PHE A 105 -6.79 -1.75 -2.30
N PRO A 106 -7.71 -2.43 -2.99
CA PRO A 106 -8.60 -1.73 -3.94
C PRO A 106 -9.49 -0.65 -3.30
N GLU A 107 -9.74 -0.73 -1.99
CA GLU A 107 -10.70 0.12 -1.27
C GLU A 107 -10.04 1.05 -0.26
N MET A 108 -8.77 0.82 0.05
CA MET A 108 -8.03 1.59 1.05
C MET A 108 -6.52 1.49 0.85
N VAL A 109 -5.81 2.45 1.43
CA VAL A 109 -4.36 2.40 1.58
C VAL A 109 -4.04 2.18 3.05
N ILE A 110 -3.13 1.26 3.34
CA ILE A 110 -2.61 1.05 4.69
C ILE A 110 -1.14 1.47 4.68
N THR A 111 -0.78 2.36 5.59
CA THR A 111 0.58 2.89 5.71
C THR A 111 1.04 2.90 7.16
N LEU A 112 2.34 2.76 7.34
CA LEU A 112 3.00 2.53 8.62
C LEU A 112 4.25 3.41 8.70
N GLN A 113 4.36 4.14 9.80
CA GLN A 113 5.56 4.84 10.22
C GLN A 113 6.01 4.26 11.56
N THR A 114 7.32 4.19 11.78
CA THR A 114 7.87 3.68 13.03
C THR A 114 9.07 4.52 13.43
N ARG A 115 9.14 4.92 14.71
CA ARG A 115 10.24 5.75 15.25
C ARG A 115 11.52 4.96 15.54
N SER A 116 11.93 4.16 14.56
CA SER A 116 13.19 3.41 14.58
C SER A 116 14.28 4.13 13.78
N SER A 117 15.54 3.74 13.99
CA SER A 117 16.64 4.24 13.17
C SER A 117 16.50 3.76 11.72
N PRO A 118 17.09 4.49 10.73
CA PRO A 118 17.12 4.05 9.34
C PRO A 118 17.54 2.58 9.20
N ALA A 119 16.79 1.83 8.41
CA ALA A 119 16.95 0.39 8.26
C ALA A 119 17.51 0.05 6.88
N THR A 120 18.49 -0.85 6.84
CA THR A 120 19.00 -1.39 5.59
C THR A 120 18.00 -2.37 5.01
N VAL A 121 17.65 -2.19 3.73
CA VAL A 121 16.79 -3.11 2.98
C VAL A 121 17.64 -4.03 2.10
N ASP A 122 17.06 -5.12 1.61
CA ASP A 122 17.74 -6.12 0.75
C ASP A 122 17.96 -5.63 -0.70
N PHE A 123 18.35 -4.36 -0.84
CA PHE A 123 18.64 -3.72 -2.12
C PHE A 123 19.99 -3.01 -2.04
N SER A 124 20.73 -3.04 -3.14
CA SER A 124 21.98 -2.28 -3.29
C SER A 124 22.01 -1.55 -4.62
N CYS A 125 22.69 -0.41 -4.65
CA CYS A 125 22.94 0.38 -5.85
C CYS A 125 24.41 0.77 -5.85
N ALA A 126 25.15 0.42 -6.92
CA ALA A 126 26.59 0.68 -7.03
C ALA A 126 27.40 0.25 -5.78
N ASP A 127 27.13 -0.98 -5.29
CA ASP A 127 27.72 -1.58 -4.09
C ASP A 127 27.37 -0.92 -2.75
N GLU A 128 26.51 0.10 -2.74
CA GLU A 128 25.96 0.69 -1.52
C GLU A 128 24.60 0.07 -1.18
N MET A 129 24.44 -0.40 0.05
CA MET A 129 23.16 -0.89 0.54
C MET A 129 22.18 0.27 0.70
N ILE A 130 20.97 0.09 0.20
CA ILE A 130 19.90 1.08 0.34
C ILE A 130 19.38 1.07 1.77
N THR A 131 19.14 2.26 2.30
CA THR A 131 18.46 2.46 3.57
C THR A 131 17.09 3.07 3.34
N VAL A 132 16.15 2.72 4.20
CA VAL A 132 14.84 3.36 4.28
C VAL A 132 14.74 4.12 5.60
N ASP A 133 14.05 5.25 5.60
CA ASP A 133 13.65 5.96 6.82
C ASP A 133 12.27 5.46 7.25
N PRO A 134 12.17 4.64 8.31
CA PRO A 134 10.91 4.10 8.78
C PRO A 134 9.96 5.18 9.32
N GLY A 135 10.49 6.36 9.68
CA GLY A 135 9.73 7.50 10.17
C GLY A 135 9.01 8.28 9.07
N ASP A 136 9.41 8.09 7.80
CA ASP A 136 8.80 8.76 6.66
C ASP A 136 8.23 7.77 5.64
N ALA A 137 6.90 7.62 5.69
CA ALA A 137 6.15 6.80 4.76
C ALA A 137 5.51 7.60 3.61
N THR A 138 5.82 8.89 3.43
CA THR A 138 5.15 9.78 2.47
C THR A 138 5.24 9.24 1.04
N ARG A 139 6.45 8.88 0.62
CA ARG A 139 6.74 8.31 -0.70
C ARG A 139 6.02 6.96 -0.95
N PRO A 140 6.19 5.91 -0.12
CA PRO A 140 5.50 4.64 -0.33
C PRO A 140 3.97 4.80 -0.22
N MET A 141 3.46 5.65 0.67
CA MET A 141 2.03 5.98 0.75
C MET A 141 1.51 6.59 -0.56
N LEU A 142 2.24 7.52 -1.17
CA LEU A 142 1.89 8.08 -2.48
C LEU A 142 1.85 6.99 -3.57
N GLY A 143 2.81 6.07 -3.58
CA GLY A 143 2.81 4.92 -4.50
C GLY A 143 1.60 4.00 -4.31
N ALA A 144 1.26 3.66 -3.05
CA ALA A 144 0.08 2.87 -2.74
C ALA A 144 -1.22 3.59 -3.14
N LEU A 145 -1.31 4.91 -2.91
CA LEU A 145 -2.45 5.71 -3.31
C LEU A 145 -2.64 5.77 -4.83
N LEU A 146 -1.56 5.88 -5.61
CA LEU A 146 -1.62 5.84 -7.07
C LEU A 146 -2.14 4.48 -7.58
N GLN A 147 -1.77 3.39 -6.92
CA GLN A 147 -2.28 2.05 -7.23
C GLN A 147 -3.77 1.95 -6.94
N THR A 148 -4.21 2.29 -5.72
CA THR A 148 -5.61 2.19 -5.31
C THR A 148 -6.52 3.14 -6.08
N GLY A 149 -6.15 4.43 -6.17
CA GLY A 149 -7.04 5.46 -6.72
C GLY A 149 -7.04 5.57 -8.24
N TRP A 150 -5.95 5.20 -8.89
CA TRP A 150 -5.79 5.38 -10.34
C TRP A 150 -5.25 4.14 -11.05
N GLY A 151 -5.11 2.99 -10.38
CA GLY A 151 -4.64 1.75 -10.98
C GLY A 151 -3.22 1.83 -11.55
N VAL A 152 -2.41 2.80 -11.11
CA VAL A 152 -1.05 2.97 -11.65
C VAL A 152 -0.15 1.91 -11.05
N ALA A 153 0.29 0.95 -11.87
CA ALA A 153 1.21 -0.10 -11.44
C ALA A 153 2.57 0.45 -11.01
N PRO A 154 3.29 -0.23 -10.09
CA PRO A 154 4.66 0.12 -9.76
C PRO A 154 5.55 0.18 -11.00
N THR A 155 6.41 1.19 -11.12
CA THR A 155 7.19 1.39 -12.36
C THR A 155 8.16 0.27 -12.70
N HIS A 156 8.56 -0.53 -11.71
CA HIS A 156 9.40 -1.70 -11.92
C HIS A 156 8.60 -2.96 -12.29
N GLU A 157 7.28 -2.90 -12.32
CA GLU A 157 6.42 -4.03 -12.68
C GLU A 157 5.78 -3.80 -14.05
N HIS A 158 5.68 -4.86 -14.83
CA HIS A 158 4.93 -4.84 -16.09
C HIS A 158 4.37 -6.23 -16.41
N PHE A 159 3.26 -6.27 -17.15
CA PHE A 159 2.68 -7.53 -17.60
C PHE A 159 3.35 -8.01 -18.89
N SER A 160 3.84 -9.25 -18.87
CA SER A 160 4.44 -9.89 -20.03
C SER A 160 3.40 -10.69 -20.81
N GLY A 161 2.91 -10.15 -21.92
CA GLY A 161 1.91 -10.83 -22.76
C GLY A 161 2.39 -12.20 -23.30
N LYS A 162 3.71 -12.40 -23.44
CA LYS A 162 4.27 -13.69 -23.86
C LYS A 162 4.20 -14.75 -22.75
N LYS A 163 4.48 -14.36 -21.50
CA LYS A 163 4.51 -15.28 -20.36
C LYS A 163 3.20 -15.34 -19.58
N GLN A 164 2.26 -14.43 -19.88
CA GLN A 164 0.99 -14.28 -19.17
C GLN A 164 1.19 -14.09 -17.64
N GLN A 165 2.23 -13.35 -17.26
CA GLN A 165 2.57 -13.09 -15.85
C GLN A 165 3.15 -11.69 -15.68
N SER A 166 3.11 -11.17 -14.46
CA SER A 166 3.84 -9.96 -14.09
C SER A 166 5.35 -10.24 -14.04
N GLU A 167 6.13 -9.29 -14.51
CA GLU A 167 7.59 -9.32 -14.49
C GLU A 167 8.14 -8.07 -13.79
N VAL A 168 9.15 -8.28 -12.97
CA VAL A 168 9.84 -7.25 -12.20
C VAL A 168 11.16 -6.88 -12.87
N ASN A 169 11.38 -5.59 -13.10
CA ASN A 169 12.64 -5.01 -13.54
C ASN A 169 12.93 -3.72 -12.79
N TYR A 170 13.77 -3.82 -11.75
CA TYR A 170 14.11 -2.70 -10.88
C TYR A 170 14.91 -1.57 -11.55
N LEU A 171 15.42 -1.73 -12.77
CA LEU A 171 16.02 -0.62 -13.52
C LEU A 171 15.04 0.55 -13.68
N TRP A 172 13.73 0.27 -13.71
CA TRP A 172 12.67 1.27 -13.80
C TRP A 172 12.22 1.86 -12.45
N SER A 173 12.88 1.48 -11.34
CA SER A 173 12.68 2.10 -10.03
C SER A 173 13.76 3.11 -9.63
N ALA A 174 14.77 3.34 -10.49
CA ALA A 174 15.79 4.37 -10.30
C ALA A 174 15.39 5.75 -10.85
N ALA A 175 14.28 5.84 -11.58
CA ALA A 175 13.74 7.11 -12.10
C ALA A 175 13.05 7.92 -10.99
N ALA A 176 12.61 9.15 -11.28
CA ALA A 176 11.76 9.91 -10.36
C ALA A 176 10.37 9.24 -10.24
N THR A 177 10.22 8.36 -9.26
CA THR A 177 9.01 7.57 -8.99
C THR A 177 8.80 7.38 -7.49
N PRO A 178 7.54 7.35 -7.00
CA PRO A 178 7.27 6.96 -5.62
C PRO A 178 7.41 5.43 -5.41
N PHE A 179 7.61 4.65 -6.47
CA PHE A 179 7.71 3.20 -6.41
C PHE A 179 9.13 2.67 -6.24
N GLY A 180 9.23 1.51 -5.59
CA GLY A 180 10.48 0.76 -5.44
C GLY A 180 11.48 1.38 -4.47
N PRO A 181 12.68 0.79 -4.33
CA PRO A 181 13.65 1.20 -3.31
C PRO A 181 14.67 2.24 -3.80
N PHE A 182 14.86 2.39 -5.13
CA PHE A 182 15.97 3.16 -5.71
C PHE A 182 15.64 4.62 -6.03
N SER A 183 14.49 5.12 -5.61
CA SER A 183 14.05 6.50 -5.81
C SER A 183 13.64 7.11 -4.48
N THR A 184 14.05 8.36 -4.26
CA THR A 184 13.62 9.21 -3.13
C THR A 184 12.58 10.25 -3.56
N SER A 185 12.13 10.21 -4.82
CA SER A 185 11.24 11.22 -5.37
C SER A 185 9.78 11.00 -4.97
N GLU A 186 9.17 12.02 -4.39
CA GLU A 186 7.72 12.14 -4.17
C GLU A 186 7.00 12.84 -5.35
N LYS A 187 7.75 13.24 -6.38
CA LYS A 187 7.20 13.93 -7.53
C LYS A 187 6.50 12.96 -8.48
N LEU A 188 5.33 13.38 -8.95
CA LEU A 188 4.63 12.70 -10.05
C LEU A 188 5.22 13.15 -11.39
N THR A 189 5.87 12.22 -12.07
CA THR A 189 6.39 12.44 -13.43
C THR A 189 5.29 12.36 -14.46
N PHE A 190 5.58 12.86 -15.67
CA PHE A 190 4.66 12.79 -16.80
C PHE A 190 4.12 11.37 -17.01
N SER A 191 4.97 10.34 -16.96
CA SER A 191 4.57 8.94 -17.17
C SER A 191 3.56 8.45 -16.13
N LEU A 192 3.72 8.83 -14.85
CA LEU A 192 2.78 8.48 -13.78
C LEU A 192 1.43 9.19 -13.95
N VAL A 193 1.45 10.48 -14.27
CA VAL A 193 0.23 11.28 -14.50
C VAL A 193 -0.52 10.78 -15.74
N ASP A 194 0.21 10.47 -16.80
CA ASP A 194 -0.32 9.93 -18.05
C ASP A 194 -0.91 8.52 -17.87
N ALA A 195 -0.24 7.65 -17.10
CA ALA A 195 -0.80 6.34 -16.73
C ALA A 195 -2.10 6.47 -15.94
N ALA A 196 -2.14 7.36 -14.93
CA ALA A 196 -3.35 7.61 -14.15
C ALA A 196 -4.51 8.07 -15.03
N ARG A 197 -4.27 9.02 -15.96
CA ARG A 197 -5.29 9.51 -16.89
C ARG A 197 -5.79 8.43 -17.83
N ARG A 198 -4.90 7.61 -18.39
CA ARG A 198 -5.29 6.48 -19.26
C ARG A 198 -6.14 5.47 -18.52
N ASN A 199 -5.78 5.15 -17.27
CA ASN A 199 -6.54 4.19 -16.47
C ASN A 199 -7.96 4.68 -16.20
N LEU A 200 -8.17 5.98 -15.97
CA LEU A 200 -9.53 6.53 -15.86
C LEU A 200 -10.35 6.31 -17.14
N VAL A 201 -9.74 6.53 -18.32
CA VAL A 201 -10.40 6.29 -19.61
C VAL A 201 -10.70 4.81 -19.82
N PHE A 202 -9.74 3.92 -19.53
CA PHE A 202 -9.93 2.47 -19.66
C PHE A 202 -10.98 1.94 -18.69
N SER A 203 -11.01 2.43 -17.46
CA SER A 203 -12.04 2.07 -16.48
C SER A 203 -13.43 2.51 -16.94
N ALA A 204 -13.57 3.74 -17.44
CA ALA A 204 -14.84 4.23 -17.99
C ALA A 204 -15.30 3.41 -19.21
N LEU A 205 -14.38 3.09 -20.11
CA LEU A 205 -14.66 2.24 -21.28
C LEU A 205 -15.07 0.82 -20.87
N ASN A 206 -14.35 0.22 -19.92
CA ASN A 206 -14.67 -1.12 -19.40
C ASN A 206 -16.07 -1.14 -18.75
N PHE A 207 -16.40 -0.10 -17.98
CA PHE A 207 -17.74 0.06 -17.42
C PHE A 207 -18.81 0.17 -18.51
N SER A 208 -18.60 1.02 -19.54
CA SER A 208 -19.55 1.15 -20.65
C SER A 208 -19.73 -0.15 -21.43
N ILE A 209 -18.66 -0.92 -21.66
CA ILE A 209 -18.74 -2.23 -22.33
C ILE A 209 -19.52 -3.23 -21.48
N ALA A 210 -19.27 -3.27 -20.17
CA ALA A 210 -19.98 -4.15 -19.25
C ALA A 210 -21.50 -3.88 -19.25
N GLN A 211 -21.93 -2.64 -19.43
CA GLN A 211 -23.34 -2.26 -19.54
C GLN A 211 -24.02 -2.71 -20.84
N VAL A 212 -23.28 -2.76 -21.96
CA VAL A 212 -23.82 -3.15 -23.28
C VAL A 212 -23.83 -4.67 -23.47
N SER A 213 -23.06 -5.40 -22.66
CA SER A 213 -22.93 -6.86 -22.74
C SER A 213 -24.03 -7.63 -21.99
N LEU A 214 -24.99 -6.91 -21.40
CA LEU A 214 -26.22 -7.40 -20.75
C LEU A 214 -27.43 -7.11 -21.62
#